data_AF-A0A4Y2NRA1-F1
#
_entry.id   AF-A0A4Y2NRA1-F1
#
_cell.length_a   1.000
_cell.length_b   1.000
_cell.length_c   1.000
_cell.angle_alpha   90.00
_cell.angle_beta   90.00
_cell.angle_gamma   90.00
#
_symmetry.space_group_name_H-M   'P 1'
#
loop_
_entity.id
_entity.type
_entity.pdbx_description
1 polymer ?
#
loop_
_entity_poly.entity_id
_entity_poly.type
_entity_poly.pdbx_seq_one_letter_code
_entity_poly.pdbx_strand_id
1 'polypeptide(L)'
;MSKSIKSFPQLITSKQEHLRAVPLAPILFNIFNSDFPRKDKVPNCLFADDSAILTQGSNIRFLIKTLPAQLDSTEYWCTKWRVASNTDKTKTILFRKGHSSKVLKTLSFMEEDLPWENQVKYLGLVLDSKLSFRQHAKYNSDKFWNKVI
;
A
#
# COMPACT_ATOMS: atom_id res chain seq x y z
N MET A 1 -8.42 -8.66 -32.60
CA MET A 1 -8.93 -9.77 -31.78
C MET A 1 -9.27 -9.20 -30.41
N SER A 2 -10.51 -8.71 -30.27
CA SER A 2 -10.99 -7.96 -29.10
C SER A 2 -11.23 -8.92 -27.94
N LYS A 3 -10.50 -8.74 -26.82
CA LYS A 3 -10.85 -9.40 -25.56
C LYS A 3 -11.58 -8.39 -24.69
N SER A 4 -12.87 -8.66 -24.56
CA SER A 4 -13.87 -7.98 -23.76
C SER A 4 -13.39 -7.75 -22.31
N ILE A 5 -13.39 -6.48 -21.90
CA ILE A 5 -13.29 -6.06 -20.50
C ILE A 5 -14.56 -6.55 -19.80
N LYS A 6 -14.44 -7.65 -19.07
CA LYS A 6 -15.50 -8.07 -18.14
C LYS A 6 -15.49 -7.12 -16.95
N SER A 7 -16.28 -6.06 -17.05
CA SER A 7 -16.87 -5.42 -15.87
C SER A 7 -17.67 -6.49 -15.12
N PHE A 8 -17.22 -6.86 -13.92
CA PHE A 8 -17.98 -7.68 -12.98
C PHE A 8 -17.95 -6.99 -11.61
N PRO A 9 -19.05 -7.07 -10.83
CA PRO A 9 -20.04 -6.01 -10.82
C PRO A 9 -20.29 -5.53 -9.38
N GLN A 10 -21.15 -4.53 -9.26
CA GLN A 10 -21.62 -3.75 -8.10
C GLN A 10 -22.13 -4.54 -6.86
N LEU A 11 -21.85 -5.84 -6.74
CA LEU A 11 -22.27 -6.73 -5.65
C LEU A 11 -21.36 -6.69 -4.41
N ILE A 12 -20.11 -6.22 -4.55
CA ILE A 12 -19.20 -6.07 -3.40
C ILE A 12 -19.60 -4.84 -2.59
N THR A 13 -19.97 -3.74 -3.25
CA THR A 13 -20.36 -2.48 -2.60
C THR A 13 -21.60 -2.60 -1.73
N SER A 14 -22.64 -3.34 -2.14
CA SER A 14 -23.88 -3.45 -1.33
C SER A 14 -23.70 -4.31 -0.07
N LYS A 15 -22.85 -5.36 -0.12
CA LYS A 15 -22.53 -6.16 1.08
C LYS A 15 -21.58 -5.44 2.03
N GLN A 16 -20.70 -4.61 1.50
CA GLN A 16 -19.71 -3.87 2.27
C GLN A 16 -20.32 -2.72 3.08
N GLU A 17 -21.45 -2.15 2.64
CA GLU A 17 -22.24 -1.20 3.44
C GLU A 17 -23.01 -1.87 4.58
N HIS A 18 -23.58 -3.06 4.35
CA HIS A 18 -24.34 -3.79 5.37
C HIS A 18 -23.46 -4.32 6.52
N LEU A 19 -22.21 -4.71 6.22
CA LEU A 19 -21.25 -5.18 7.22
C LEU A 19 -20.72 -4.05 8.12
N ARG A 20 -20.74 -2.79 7.69
CA ARG A 20 -20.24 -1.65 8.47
C ARG A 20 -21.07 -1.35 9.72
N ALA A 21 -22.32 -1.83 9.78
CA ALA A 21 -23.23 -1.62 10.91
C ALA A 21 -23.19 -2.75 11.95
N VAL A 22 -22.39 -3.80 11.73
CA VAL A 22 -22.32 -4.95 12.65
C VAL A 22 -21.19 -4.72 13.65
N PRO A 23 -21.44 -4.69 14.97
CA PRO A 23 -20.41 -4.46 16.00
C PRO A 23 -19.24 -5.46 15.94
N LEU A 24 -19.47 -6.65 15.37
CA LEU A 24 -18.48 -7.71 15.23
C LEU A 24 -17.61 -7.58 13.96
N ALA A 25 -17.99 -6.74 13.00
CA ALA A 25 -17.29 -6.63 11.72
C ALA A 25 -15.79 -6.29 11.86
N PRO A 26 -15.36 -5.36 12.74
CA PRO A 26 -13.94 -5.09 12.94
C PRO A 26 -13.15 -6.29 13.49
N ILE A 27 -13.78 -7.08 14.36
CA ILE A 27 -13.17 -8.28 14.95
C ILE A 27 -13.00 -9.36 13.88
N LEU A 28 -14.05 -9.62 13.09
CA LEU A 28 -14.00 -10.56 11.96
C LEU A 28 -12.97 -10.13 10.91
N PHE A 29 -12.85 -8.84 10.66
CA PHE A 29 -11.83 -8.31 9.76
C PHE A 29 -10.42 -8.57 10.28
N ASN A 30 -10.16 -8.41 11.57
CA ASN A 30 -8.85 -8.75 12.15
C ASN A 30 -8.54 -10.26 12.08
N ILE A 31 -9.55 -11.11 12.29
CA ILE A 31 -9.40 -12.57 12.13
C ILE A 31 -9.11 -12.93 10.67
N PHE A 32 -9.81 -12.30 9.73
CA PHE A 32 -9.59 -12.49 8.29
C PHE A 32 -8.16 -12.12 7.88
N ASN A 33 -7.59 -11.04 8.43
CA ASN A 33 -6.21 -10.63 8.16
C ASN A 33 -5.15 -11.38 9.01
N SER A 34 -5.56 -12.32 9.87
CA SER A 34 -4.65 -12.99 10.79
C SER A 34 -3.60 -13.85 10.07
N ASP A 35 -3.95 -14.41 8.91
CA ASP A 35 -3.09 -15.27 8.09
C ASP A 35 -2.36 -14.50 6.97
N PHE A 36 -2.43 -13.17 6.97
CA PHE A 36 -1.70 -12.32 6.02
C PHE A 36 -0.20 -12.66 6.07
N PRO A 37 0.50 -12.79 4.93
CA PRO A 37 1.86 -13.29 4.86
C PRO A 37 2.82 -12.42 5.68
N ARG A 38 3.43 -12.99 6.72
CA ARG A 38 4.39 -12.32 7.60
C ARG A 38 5.78 -12.93 7.41
N LYS A 39 6.80 -12.06 7.34
CA LYS A 39 8.21 -12.44 7.40
C LYS A 39 8.89 -11.60 8.46
N ASP A 40 9.77 -12.19 9.25
CA ASP A 40 10.37 -11.54 10.44
C ASP A 40 11.06 -10.19 10.14
N LYS A 41 11.58 -10.04 8.92
CA LYS A 41 12.33 -8.84 8.47
C LYS A 41 11.49 -7.88 7.62
N VAL A 42 10.19 -8.13 7.50
CA VAL A 42 9.26 -7.41 6.63
C VAL A 42 8.02 -7.01 7.43
N PRO A 43 8.06 -5.92 8.20
CA PRO A 43 6.90 -5.44 8.91
C PRO A 43 5.76 -5.09 7.93
N ASN A 44 4.58 -5.62 8.22
CA ASN A 44 3.33 -5.27 7.55
C ASN A 44 2.55 -4.32 8.46
N CYS A 45 2.18 -3.16 7.93
CA CYS A 45 1.31 -2.19 8.59
C CYS A 45 -0.07 -2.26 7.93
N LEU A 46 -0.99 -2.98 8.56
CA LEU A 46 -2.37 -3.16 8.10
C LEU A 46 -3.30 -2.30 8.94
N PHE A 47 -4.08 -1.44 8.29
CA PHE A 47 -5.08 -0.60 8.96
C PHE A 47 -6.32 -0.48 8.08
N ALA A 48 -7.44 -1.09 8.52
CA ALA A 48 -8.64 -1.21 7.70
C ALA A 48 -8.28 -1.72 6.29
N ASP A 49 -8.70 -1.03 5.24
CA ASP A 49 -8.39 -1.33 3.84
C ASP A 49 -6.98 -0.89 3.38
N ASP A 50 -6.29 -0.05 4.16
CA ASP A 50 -4.94 0.42 3.84
C ASP A 50 -3.88 -0.58 4.34
N SER A 51 -2.99 -0.98 3.42
CA SER A 51 -1.88 -1.90 3.71
C SER A 51 -0.56 -1.30 3.28
N ALA A 52 0.46 -1.40 4.14
CA ALA A 52 1.83 -1.04 3.80
C ALA A 52 2.79 -2.16 4.14
N ILE A 53 3.69 -2.48 3.20
CA ILE A 53 4.73 -3.49 3.36
C ILE A 53 6.05 -2.74 3.45
N LEU A 54 6.74 -2.91 4.58
CA LEU A 54 7.97 -2.20 4.88
C LEU A 54 9.12 -3.18 4.97
N THR A 55 10.27 -2.77 4.46
CA THR A 55 11.51 -3.53 4.55
C THR A 55 12.63 -2.59 4.94
N GLN A 56 13.40 -2.97 5.94
CA GLN A 56 14.48 -2.16 6.48
C GLN A 56 15.80 -2.92 6.37
N GLY A 57 16.85 -2.22 5.97
CA GLY A 57 18.19 -2.77 5.93
C GLY A 57 19.21 -1.69 5.59
N SER A 58 20.47 -1.93 5.98
CA SER A 58 21.60 -1.06 5.63
C SER A 58 22.01 -1.19 4.16
N ASN A 59 21.53 -2.22 3.46
CA ASN A 59 21.91 -2.53 2.09
C ASN A 59 20.70 -2.60 1.15
N ILE A 60 20.74 -1.82 0.07
CA ILE A 60 19.74 -1.85 -0.99
C ILE A 60 19.58 -3.25 -1.62
N ARG A 61 20.65 -4.07 -1.64
CA ARG A 61 20.55 -5.46 -2.13
C ARG A 61 19.61 -6.32 -1.29
N PHE A 62 19.57 -6.08 0.03
CA PHE A 62 18.63 -6.77 0.91
C PHE A 62 17.19 -6.39 0.58
N LEU A 63 16.94 -5.11 0.33
CA LEU A 63 15.64 -4.58 -0.11
C LEU A 63 15.19 -5.22 -1.42
N ILE A 64 16.05 -5.21 -2.45
CA ILE A 64 15.75 -5.76 -3.78
C ILE A 64 15.45 -7.26 -3.75
N LYS A 65 16.01 -8.02 -2.79
CA LYS A 65 15.71 -9.45 -2.65
C LYS A 65 14.44 -9.71 -1.83
N THR A 66 14.23 -8.93 -0.77
CA THR A 66 13.22 -9.23 0.24
C THR A 66 11.85 -8.67 -0.13
N LEU A 67 11.81 -7.47 -0.69
CA LEU A 67 10.56 -6.78 -1.01
C LEU A 67 9.78 -7.49 -2.14
N PRO A 68 10.39 -7.86 -3.30
CA PRO A 68 9.68 -8.63 -4.32
C PRO A 68 9.15 -9.96 -3.78
N ALA A 69 9.98 -10.71 -3.05
CA ALA A 69 9.54 -11.99 -2.48
C ALA A 69 8.35 -11.83 -1.51
N GLN A 70 8.23 -10.69 -0.81
CA GLN A 70 7.07 -10.40 0.01
C GLN A 70 5.85 -10.01 -0.84
N LEU A 71 6.04 -9.23 -1.90
CA LEU A 71 4.98 -8.89 -2.85
C LEU A 71 4.40 -10.16 -3.48
N ASP A 72 5.23 -11.11 -3.91
CA ASP A 72 4.79 -12.41 -4.46
C ASP A 72 3.93 -13.20 -3.45
N SER A 73 4.34 -13.20 -2.18
CA SER A 73 3.59 -13.88 -1.11
C SER A 73 2.25 -13.20 -0.85
N THR A 74 2.24 -11.86 -0.93
CA THR A 74 1.03 -11.03 -0.75
C THR A 74 0.07 -11.21 -1.92
N GLU A 75 0.59 -11.24 -3.15
CA GLU A 75 -0.17 -11.51 -4.36
C GLU A 75 -0.86 -12.87 -4.28
N TYR A 76 -0.11 -13.92 -3.92
CA TYR A 76 -0.67 -15.25 -3.69
C TYR A 76 -1.79 -15.25 -2.64
N TRP A 77 -1.60 -14.55 -1.50
CA TRP A 77 -2.61 -14.43 -0.45
C TRP A 77 -3.86 -13.72 -0.96
N CYS A 78 -3.71 -12.60 -1.67
CA CYS A 78 -4.81 -11.86 -2.28
C CYS A 78 -5.58 -12.73 -3.29
N THR A 79 -4.89 -13.50 -4.14
CA THR A 79 -5.54 -14.44 -5.07
C THR A 79 -6.30 -15.54 -4.32
N LYS A 80 -5.68 -16.15 -3.30
CA LYS A 80 -6.28 -17.22 -2.50
C LYS A 80 -7.57 -16.77 -1.82
N TRP A 81 -7.55 -15.58 -1.21
CA TRP A 81 -8.67 -15.03 -0.47
C TRP A 81 -9.60 -14.15 -1.31
N ARG A 82 -9.33 -14.01 -2.61
CA ARG A 82 -10.10 -13.19 -3.57
C ARG A 82 -10.20 -11.72 -3.13
N VAL A 83 -9.13 -11.21 -2.54
CA VAL A 83 -9.00 -9.81 -2.15
C VAL A 83 -8.62 -9.00 -3.39
N ALA A 84 -9.46 -8.05 -3.76
CA ALA A 84 -9.17 -7.11 -4.83
C ALA A 84 -8.18 -6.06 -4.32
N SER A 85 -7.02 -5.96 -4.95
CA SER A 85 -6.06 -4.89 -4.71
C SER A 85 -6.23 -3.77 -5.74
N ASN A 86 -6.04 -2.52 -5.32
CA ASN A 86 -6.01 -1.37 -6.22
C ASN A 86 -4.54 -1.04 -6.54
N THR A 87 -4.04 -1.58 -7.63
CA THR A 87 -2.66 -1.38 -8.11
C THR A 87 -2.37 0.07 -8.48
N ASP A 88 -3.33 0.80 -9.07
CA ASP A 88 -3.19 2.23 -9.39
C ASP A 88 -2.85 3.09 -8.16
N LYS A 89 -3.45 2.76 -7.02
CA LYS A 89 -3.22 3.41 -5.72
C LYS A 89 -1.99 2.85 -5.00
N THR A 90 -1.45 1.72 -5.42
CA THR A 90 -0.27 1.12 -4.81
C THR A 90 0.96 1.89 -5.27
N LYS A 91 1.69 2.47 -4.30
CA LYS A 91 2.89 3.27 -4.56
C LYS A 91 4.07 2.71 -3.80
N THR A 92 5.27 2.86 -4.36
CA THR A 92 6.50 2.46 -3.70
C THR A 92 7.36 3.68 -3.42
N ILE A 93 7.98 3.72 -2.25
CA ILE A 93 8.86 4.81 -1.83
C ILE A 93 10.09 4.23 -1.14
N LEU A 94 11.25 4.80 -1.45
CA LEU A 94 12.50 4.46 -0.78
C LEU A 94 12.88 5.57 0.19
N PHE A 95 12.94 5.23 1.48
CA PHE A 95 13.47 6.11 2.52
C PHE A 95 14.97 5.91 2.69
N ARG A 96 15.75 6.99 2.59
CA ARG A 96 17.21 6.95 2.69
C ARG A 96 17.80 8.30 3.08
N LYS A 97 18.91 8.27 3.82
CA LYS A 97 19.71 9.47 4.10
C LYS A 97 20.73 9.69 2.98
N GLY A 98 20.74 10.89 2.38
CA GLY A 98 21.68 11.28 1.33
C GLY A 98 21.28 10.92 -0.10
N HIS A 99 22.10 11.34 -1.06
CA HIS A 99 21.84 11.19 -2.49
C HIS A 99 22.59 9.98 -3.05
N SER A 100 21.93 9.09 -3.80
CA SER A 100 22.66 8.21 -4.71
C SER A 100 21.79 7.90 -5.91
N SER A 101 22.48 7.92 -7.04
CA SER A 101 21.99 7.69 -8.39
C SER A 101 21.79 6.20 -8.71
N LYS A 102 21.62 5.34 -7.70
CA LYS A 102 21.45 3.91 -7.97
C LYS A 102 20.05 3.71 -8.53
N VAL A 103 20.00 3.29 -9.79
CA VAL A 103 18.77 2.83 -10.44
C VAL A 103 18.22 1.68 -9.61
N LEU A 104 17.00 1.86 -9.09
CA LEU A 104 16.29 0.80 -8.39
C LEU A 104 15.67 -0.12 -9.43
N LYS A 105 15.66 -1.43 -9.12
CA LYS A 105 14.93 -2.39 -9.95
C LYS A 105 13.44 -2.03 -9.90
N THR A 106 12.75 -2.10 -11.04
CA THR A 106 11.29 -2.02 -11.09
C THR A 106 10.69 -3.15 -10.24
N LEU A 107 9.69 -2.80 -9.44
CA LEU A 107 8.92 -3.77 -8.65
C LEU A 107 7.62 -4.03 -9.41
N SER A 108 7.19 -5.28 -9.45
CA SER A 108 5.90 -5.67 -10.03
C SER A 108 4.98 -6.17 -8.92
N PHE A 109 3.68 -5.91 -9.05
CA PHE A 109 2.65 -6.43 -8.17
C PHE A 109 1.35 -6.59 -8.95
N MET A 110 0.74 -7.78 -8.91
CA MET A 110 -0.48 -8.09 -9.68
C MET A 110 -0.31 -7.82 -11.18
N GLU A 111 0.82 -8.25 -11.75
CA GLU A 111 1.21 -8.02 -13.16
C GLU A 111 1.40 -6.55 -13.59
N GLU A 112 1.39 -5.60 -12.64
CA GLU A 112 1.62 -4.18 -12.91
C GLU A 112 2.94 -3.69 -12.30
N ASP A 113 3.63 -2.81 -13.03
CA ASP A 113 4.86 -2.17 -12.57
C ASP A 113 4.55 -1.04 -11.58
N LEU A 114 5.14 -1.13 -10.40
CA LEU A 114 5.02 -0.12 -9.36
C LEU A 114 6.04 1.01 -9.56
N PRO A 115 5.60 2.27 -9.73
CA PRO A 115 6.52 3.39 -9.83
C PRO A 115 7.15 3.71 -8.48
N TRP A 116 8.42 4.12 -8.53
CA TRP A 116 9.15 4.67 -7.38
C TRP A 116 8.85 6.16 -7.26
N GLU A 117 8.12 6.52 -6.21
CA GLU A 117 7.72 7.89 -5.92
C GLU A 117 8.64 8.54 -4.89
N ASN A 118 8.82 9.86 -5.01
CA ASN A 118 9.53 10.66 -3.99
C ASN A 118 8.61 11.13 -2.86
N GLN A 119 7.30 11.00 -3.04
CA GLN A 119 6.28 11.36 -2.07
C GLN A 119 5.12 10.40 -2.17
N VAL A 120 4.62 9.93 -1.03
CA VAL A 120 3.40 9.11 -0.95
C VAL A 120 2.49 9.63 0.15
N LYS A 121 1.18 9.37 0.02
CA LYS A 121 0.21 9.63 1.08
C LYS A 121 -0.21 8.29 1.69
N TYR A 122 -0.09 8.17 3.02
CA TYR A 122 -0.48 6.98 3.76
C TYR A 122 -1.18 7.39 5.06
N LEU A 123 -2.39 6.87 5.31
CA LEU A 123 -3.22 7.20 6.49
C LEU A 123 -3.37 8.72 6.75
N GLY A 124 -3.46 9.52 5.68
CA GLY A 124 -3.57 10.98 5.76
C GLY A 124 -2.24 11.72 5.96
N LEU A 125 -1.14 11.02 6.22
CA LEU A 125 0.20 11.58 6.29
C LEU A 125 0.83 11.66 4.90
N VAL A 126 1.52 12.77 4.62
CA VAL A 126 2.29 12.93 3.38
C VAL A 126 3.75 12.67 3.72
N LEU A 127 4.30 11.57 3.20
CA LEU A 127 5.65 11.12 3.47
C LEU A 127 6.53 11.40 2.26
N ASP A 128 7.58 12.19 2.44
CA ASP A 128 8.63 12.40 1.43
C ASP A 128 9.78 11.41 1.63
N SER A 129 10.56 11.14 0.58
CA SER A 129 11.66 10.15 0.59
C SER A 129 12.76 10.46 1.61
N LYS A 130 12.82 11.70 2.12
CA LYS A 130 13.73 12.13 3.18
C LYS A 130 13.11 12.12 4.58
N LEU A 131 11.82 11.78 4.71
CA LEU A 131 11.03 11.86 5.96
C LEU A 131 11.17 13.23 6.63
N SER A 132 11.21 14.31 5.83
CA SER A 132 11.34 15.67 6.34
C SER A 132 9.99 16.26 6.78
N PHE A 133 8.87 15.68 6.33
CA PHE A 133 7.50 16.13 6.60
C PHE A 133 7.19 17.57 6.16
N ARG A 134 8.09 18.23 5.43
CA ARG A 134 7.92 19.62 4.99
C ARG A 134 6.69 19.80 4.09
N GLN A 135 6.50 18.88 3.15
CA GLN A 135 5.32 18.90 2.28
C GLN A 135 4.03 18.60 3.05
N HIS A 136 4.07 17.76 4.08
CA HIS A 136 2.91 17.51 4.93
C HIS A 136 2.49 18.77 5.70
N ALA A 137 3.46 19.45 6.32
CA ALA A 137 3.21 20.71 7.02
C ALA A 137 2.61 21.76 6.09
N LYS A 138 3.16 21.92 4.88
CA LYS A 138 2.61 22.80 3.85
C LYS A 138 1.19 22.41 3.47
N TYR A 139 0.95 21.14 3.15
CA TYR A 139 -0.38 20.63 2.79
C TYR A 139 -1.43 20.92 3.87
N ASN A 140 -1.09 20.73 5.15
CA ASN A 140 -2.00 21.01 6.25
C ASN A 140 -2.26 22.51 6.42
N SER A 141 -1.23 23.36 6.26
CA SER A 141 -1.38 24.81 6.28
C SER A 141 -2.31 25.28 5.17
N ASP A 142 -2.07 24.85 3.93
CA ASP A 142 -2.90 25.23 2.77
C ASP A 142 -4.34 24.75 2.94
N LYS A 143 -4.53 23.51 3.41
CA LYS A 143 -5.85 22.94 3.70
C LYS A 143 -6.59 23.69 4.81
N PHE A 144 -5.88 24.17 5.82
CA PHE A 144 -6.46 24.97 6.89
C PHE A 144 -6.95 26.32 6.34
N TRP A 145 -6.11 27.05 5.62
CA TRP A 145 -6.48 28.36 5.07
C TRP A 145 -7.61 28.29 4.05
N ASN A 146 -7.63 27.26 3.19
CA ASN A 146 -8.73 27.02 2.25
C ASN A 146 -10.09 26.69 2.90
N LYS A 147 -10.11 26.42 4.21
CA LYS A 147 -11.36 26.22 4.96
C LYS A 147 -11.79 27.46 5.74
N VAL A 148 -10.85 28.36 6.02
CA VAL A 148 -11.09 29.56 6.83
C VAL A 148 -11.52 30.74 5.94
N ILE A 149 -11.02 30.78 4.71
CA ILE A 149 -11.45 31.70 3.65
C ILE A 149 -12.59 31.04 2.86
#